data_AF-A0A409YY95-F1
#
_entry.id   AF-A0A409YY95-F1
#
_cell.length_a   1.000
_cell.length_b   1.000
_cell.length_c   1.000
_cell.angle_alpha   90.00
_cell.angle_beta   90.00
_cell.angle_gamma   90.00
#
_symmetry.space_group_name_H-M   'P 1'
#
loop_
_entity.id
_entity.type
_entity.pdbx_description
1 polymer ?
#
loop_
_entity_poly.entity_id
_entity_poly.type
_entity_poly.pdbx_seq_one_letter_code
_entity_poly.pdbx_strand_id
1 'polypeptide(L)'
;MPEYAVVHRIVQEMNHPPHKVKSRARDKDKDPRFNMIGKVKIHVNGCANEEGNRPTVSLHQCKDSAIFETLGKGKETGAAGEDSVCSVCTPDEPLTVQHDKTKISREQTKSGSQHINDLNIEGRLMPVVQRGKELAFVVGKYAFRVCLSLEGHGFWLPTSMYHDIIGAGTVSNTGNTMYRIPRKHWRGPPGIAGRIRIIMSFECATYTWIFADHTAAMTFHVKACKECPSEADLQVGSKFWGLLWSKSHGPDLVQQPEEALRVLEAWRVTNIKKRSEKPIFFSVKETQTVFNGYGAQETTDMLFWALIMPIMPTYAVCATGTTWERFKSAVFEYQQERTRLMDAKCSESKLSYVSGDDPFRFQTSAHHHFAGHVSVFRRAWVKVPLNHLQKAKELGLFNWHATLEDTGQAHVRKGESLGYQAHQQKRNLPHYQRKGTGGLTETQTYILVRNRELTVRNARKGLVTAKSYTPFSARFNPLWWGSDEAPSFVKKDLLEHHNLTTVGPYSFRVFVSANWTMSTVKAKATTKGLKTNKKALTGRRRVTGFIRPRTLEILKRT
;
A
#
# COMPACT_ATOMS: atom_id res chain seq x y z
N MET A 1 5.45 -0.53 0.46
CA MET A 1 4.52 -0.09 -0.57
C MET A 1 3.21 0.18 0.09
N PRO A 2 2.60 1.35 -0.18
CA PRO A 2 1.25 1.62 0.24
C PRO A 2 0.35 0.44 -0.10
N GLU A 3 -0.66 0.23 0.73
CA GLU A 3 -1.51 -0.94 0.58
C GLU A 3 -2.34 -0.85 -0.70
N TYR A 4 -2.75 -1.99 -1.27
CA TYR A 4 -3.59 -2.01 -2.48
C TYR A 4 -4.82 -1.09 -2.33
N ALA A 5 -5.47 -1.15 -1.17
CA ALA A 5 -6.61 -0.30 -0.83
C ALA A 5 -6.28 1.21 -0.85
N VAL A 6 -5.03 1.59 -0.54
CA VAL A 6 -4.56 2.98 -0.60
C VAL A 6 -4.47 3.46 -2.03
N VAL A 7 -3.84 2.67 -2.89
CA VAL A 7 -3.70 2.95 -4.32
C VAL A 7 -5.08 3.05 -4.96
N HIS A 8 -5.95 2.08 -4.68
CA HIS A 8 -7.33 2.07 -5.16
C HIS A 8 -8.09 3.33 -4.76
N ARG A 9 -7.94 3.76 -3.50
CA ARG A 9 -8.57 4.99 -3.06
C ARG A 9 -7.99 6.23 -3.76
N ILE A 10 -6.68 6.28 -3.97
CA ILE A 10 -6.04 7.37 -4.70
C ILE A 10 -6.58 7.45 -6.13
N VAL A 11 -6.72 6.31 -6.83
CA VAL A 11 -7.30 6.25 -8.17
C VAL A 11 -8.73 6.78 -8.18
N GLN A 12 -9.56 6.39 -7.21
CA GLN A 12 -10.90 6.97 -7.06
C GLN A 12 -10.85 8.49 -6.87
N GLU A 13 -9.98 9.02 -6.00
CA GLU A 13 -9.88 10.47 -5.74
C GLU A 13 -9.37 11.24 -6.96
N MET A 14 -8.42 10.69 -7.72
CA MET A 14 -7.95 11.31 -8.97
C MET A 14 -9.06 11.39 -10.02
N ASN A 15 -9.86 10.33 -10.15
CA ASN A 15 -10.99 10.29 -11.09
C ASN A 15 -12.20 11.14 -10.66
N HIS A 16 -12.28 11.52 -9.37
CA HIS A 16 -13.39 12.29 -8.80
C HIS A 16 -12.89 13.55 -8.08
N PRO A 17 -12.31 14.54 -8.78
CA PRO A 17 -11.81 15.75 -8.17
C PRO A 17 -12.92 16.54 -7.44
N PRO A 18 -12.59 17.31 -6.38
CA PRO A 18 -13.57 18.01 -5.55
C PRO A 18 -14.54 18.93 -6.32
N HIS A 19 -14.07 19.59 -7.38
CA HIS A 19 -14.91 20.46 -8.21
C HIS A 19 -15.96 19.67 -9.01
N LYS A 20 -15.67 18.44 -9.45
CA LYS A 20 -16.69 17.54 -10.05
C LYS A 20 -17.71 17.09 -9.02
N VAL A 21 -17.28 16.73 -7.81
CA VAL A 21 -18.16 16.21 -6.75
C VAL A 21 -19.14 17.28 -6.25
N LYS A 22 -18.71 18.53 -6.10
CA LYS A 22 -19.54 19.64 -5.60
C LYS A 22 -20.54 20.18 -6.64
N SER A 23 -20.31 19.97 -7.94
CA SER A 23 -21.19 20.47 -8.99
C SER A 23 -22.54 19.73 -9.02
N ARG A 24 -23.64 20.49 -9.17
CA ARG A 24 -25.00 19.97 -9.43
C ARG A 24 -25.36 19.90 -10.93
N ALA A 25 -24.42 20.20 -11.82
CA ALA A 25 -24.68 20.19 -13.26
C ALA A 25 -25.10 18.78 -13.72
N ARG A 26 -26.11 18.72 -14.59
CA ARG A 26 -26.69 17.46 -15.11
C ARG A 26 -25.82 16.78 -16.19
N ASP A 27 -24.88 17.50 -16.81
CA ASP A 27 -24.08 17.01 -17.94
C ASP A 27 -22.58 17.32 -17.72
N LYS A 28 -22.01 16.74 -16.64
CA LYS A 28 -20.62 17.02 -16.23
C LYS A 28 -19.59 16.59 -17.26
N ASP A 29 -19.87 15.53 -18.02
CA ASP A 29 -18.91 14.97 -18.97
C ASP A 29 -18.81 15.80 -20.27
N LYS A 30 -19.81 16.64 -20.55
CA LYS A 30 -19.80 17.55 -21.71
C LYS A 30 -19.32 18.95 -21.36
N ASP A 31 -19.34 19.32 -20.08
CA ASP A 31 -18.92 20.66 -19.66
C ASP A 31 -17.38 20.72 -19.59
N PRO A 32 -16.74 21.55 -20.44
CA PRO A 32 -15.28 21.64 -20.53
C PRO A 32 -14.61 22.00 -19.20
N ARG A 33 -15.35 22.61 -18.26
CA ARG A 33 -14.85 22.91 -16.91
C ARG A 33 -14.56 21.67 -16.08
N PHE A 34 -15.07 20.49 -16.48
CA PHE A 34 -14.79 19.20 -15.87
C PHE A 34 -13.84 18.33 -16.70
N ASN A 35 -13.45 18.78 -17.91
CA ASN A 35 -12.30 18.22 -18.59
C ASN A 35 -11.09 18.67 -17.79
N MET A 36 -10.53 17.76 -16.99
CA MET A 36 -9.38 17.99 -16.12
C MET A 36 -8.14 18.31 -16.97
N ILE A 37 -8.11 19.49 -17.56
CA ILE A 37 -7.03 20.00 -18.39
C ILE A 37 -6.07 20.73 -17.47
N GLY A 38 -4.82 20.32 -17.53
CA GLY A 38 -3.80 20.84 -16.66
C GLY A 38 -2.40 20.55 -17.19
N LYS A 39 -1.42 21.01 -16.42
CA LYS A 39 0.00 20.88 -16.74
C LYS A 39 0.69 19.98 -15.73
N VAL A 40 1.51 19.06 -16.24
CA VAL A 40 2.36 18.21 -15.41
C VAL A 40 3.63 19.00 -15.04
N LYS A 41 4.03 18.92 -13.77
CA LYS A 41 5.27 19.50 -13.28
C LYS A 41 5.97 18.57 -12.31
N ILE A 42 7.23 18.25 -12.57
CA ILE A 42 8.12 17.56 -11.65
C ILE A 42 8.82 18.59 -10.77
N HIS A 43 8.70 18.42 -9.46
CA HIS A 43 9.41 19.22 -8.47
C HIS A 43 10.77 18.58 -8.22
N VAL A 44 11.80 19.07 -8.92
CA VAL A 44 13.18 18.53 -8.82
C VAL A 44 13.67 18.54 -7.37
N ASN A 45 13.36 19.59 -6.61
CA ASN A 45 13.67 19.69 -5.19
C ASN A 45 12.95 18.64 -4.32
N GLY A 46 11.85 18.06 -4.79
CA GLY A 46 11.16 16.96 -4.11
C GLY A 46 11.63 15.58 -4.55
N CYS A 47 12.42 15.45 -5.61
CA CYS A 47 12.98 14.18 -6.02
C CYS A 47 14.06 13.71 -5.03
N ALA A 48 14.40 12.42 -5.05
CA ALA A 48 15.61 11.94 -4.38
C ALA A 48 16.84 12.63 -5.02
N ASN A 49 17.89 12.84 -4.23
CA ASN A 49 19.15 13.42 -4.72
C ASN A 49 19.74 12.59 -5.86
N GLU A 50 20.49 13.21 -6.77
CA GLU A 50 21.12 12.53 -7.92
C GLU A 50 22.12 11.44 -7.50
N GLU A 51 22.58 11.46 -6.25
CA GLU A 51 23.48 10.47 -5.65
C GLU A 51 22.75 9.21 -5.17
N GLY A 52 21.42 9.21 -5.13
CA GLY A 52 20.61 8.06 -4.73
C GLY A 52 20.63 6.96 -5.79
N ASN A 53 20.78 5.70 -5.35
CA ASN A 53 20.82 4.52 -6.24
C ASN A 53 19.56 4.28 -7.10
N ARG A 54 18.46 5.03 -6.88
CA ARG A 54 17.19 4.84 -7.60
C ARG A 54 16.64 6.18 -8.11
N PRO A 55 16.55 6.40 -9.43
CA PRO A 55 16.03 7.64 -9.98
C PRO A 55 14.53 7.77 -9.70
N THR A 56 14.11 8.94 -9.20
CA THR A 56 12.69 9.25 -8.97
C THR A 56 11.89 9.25 -10.28
N VAL A 57 12.48 9.73 -11.37
CA VAL A 57 11.86 9.73 -12.71
C VAL A 57 12.72 8.89 -13.65
N SER A 58 12.13 7.84 -14.19
CA SER A 58 12.73 6.97 -15.19
C SER A 58 12.04 7.16 -16.53
N LEU A 59 12.83 7.52 -17.56
CA LEU A 59 12.37 7.65 -18.93
C LEU A 59 12.54 6.30 -19.64
N HIS A 60 11.50 5.84 -20.33
CA HIS A 60 11.55 4.56 -21.03
C HIS A 60 12.19 4.72 -22.41
N GLN A 61 13.14 3.83 -22.69
CA GLN A 61 13.68 3.61 -24.03
C GLN A 61 13.01 2.40 -24.62
N CYS A 62 12.15 2.62 -25.61
CA CYS A 62 11.52 1.53 -26.32
C CYS A 62 12.19 1.39 -27.70
N LYS A 63 13.12 0.44 -27.82
CA LYS A 63 13.54 -0.07 -29.13
C LYS A 63 12.37 -0.91 -29.69
N ASP A 64 11.95 -0.64 -30.92
CA ASP A 64 10.97 -1.41 -31.69
C ASP A 64 9.54 -1.54 -31.12
N SER A 65 9.13 -0.67 -30.19
CA SER A 65 7.73 -0.67 -29.75
C SER A 65 6.81 -0.12 -30.83
N ALA A 66 5.72 -0.84 -31.12
CA ALA A 66 4.67 -0.36 -32.00
C ALA A 66 3.91 0.86 -31.42
N ILE A 67 3.89 1.02 -30.10
CA ILE A 67 3.03 1.99 -29.41
C ILE A 67 3.83 3.14 -28.79
N PHE A 68 5.01 2.86 -28.24
CA PHE A 68 5.82 3.86 -27.54
C PHE A 68 7.00 4.34 -28.40
N GLU A 69 7.31 5.62 -28.27
CA GLU A 69 8.54 6.23 -28.79
C GLU A 69 9.58 6.36 -27.68
N THR A 70 10.86 6.45 -28.05
CA THR A 70 11.95 6.59 -27.08
C THR A 70 12.04 8.03 -26.56
N LEU A 71 11.89 8.18 -25.24
CA LEU A 71 12.06 9.45 -24.52
C LEU A 71 13.53 9.72 -24.20
N GLY A 72 14.30 10.12 -25.21
CA GLY A 72 15.71 10.54 -25.05
C GLY A 72 16.67 9.46 -24.52
N LYS A 73 17.96 9.83 -24.38
CA LYS A 73 18.95 9.01 -23.68
C LYS A 73 18.86 9.29 -22.17
N GLY A 74 18.27 8.37 -21.41
CA GLY A 74 18.31 8.44 -19.95
C GLY A 74 19.75 8.31 -19.44
N LYS A 75 20.07 8.92 -18.30
CA LYS A 75 21.38 8.77 -17.64
C LYS A 75 21.55 7.30 -17.26
N GLU A 76 22.55 6.62 -17.84
CA GLU A 76 22.87 5.24 -17.52
C GLU A 76 23.20 5.12 -16.02
N THR A 77 22.28 4.53 -15.24
CA THR A 77 22.59 4.11 -13.88
C THR A 77 23.59 2.98 -14.01
N GLY A 78 24.86 3.25 -13.65
CA GLY A 78 26.05 2.45 -14.01
C GLY A 78 26.13 1.01 -13.48
N ALA A 79 25.18 0.16 -13.83
CA ALA A 79 25.23 -1.28 -13.57
C ALA A 79 24.60 -2.14 -14.69
N ALA A 80 24.04 -1.55 -15.75
CA ALA A 80 23.54 -2.28 -16.91
C ALA A 80 24.12 -1.63 -18.18
N GLY A 81 24.81 -2.42 -19.02
CA GLY A 81 25.43 -1.95 -20.26
C GLY A 81 24.41 -1.41 -21.28
N GLU A 82 24.94 -0.82 -22.36
CA GLU A 82 24.23 -0.13 -23.46
C GLU A 82 23.13 -0.94 -24.18
N ASP A 83 22.93 -2.22 -23.84
CA ASP A 83 21.89 -3.09 -24.39
C ASP A 83 20.87 -3.58 -23.35
N SER A 84 20.64 -2.83 -22.27
CA SER A 84 19.50 -3.12 -21.39
C SER A 84 18.17 -2.82 -22.12
N VAL A 85 17.72 -3.81 -22.89
CA VAL A 85 16.38 -3.84 -23.49
C VAL A 85 15.40 -3.54 -22.38
N CYS A 86 14.56 -2.52 -22.59
CA CYS A 86 13.57 -2.16 -21.60
C CYS A 86 12.70 -3.39 -21.30
N SER A 87 12.80 -3.90 -20.07
CA SER A 87 12.06 -5.06 -19.57
C SER A 87 10.53 -4.86 -19.57
N VAL A 88 10.09 -3.68 -19.99
CA VAL A 88 8.69 -3.27 -20.10
C VAL A 88 8.22 -3.21 -21.57
N CYS A 89 9.11 -2.98 -22.55
CA CYS A 89 8.72 -2.81 -23.96
C CYS A 89 8.87 -4.10 -24.79
N THR A 90 9.57 -5.14 -24.33
CA THR A 90 9.64 -6.43 -25.05
C THR A 90 8.42 -7.31 -24.72
N PRO A 91 7.71 -7.85 -25.72
CA PRO A 91 6.76 -8.96 -25.53
C PRO A 91 7.44 -10.24 -24.98
N ASP A 92 6.64 -11.27 -24.72
CA ASP A 92 6.99 -12.54 -24.07
C ASP A 92 7.98 -13.42 -24.86
N GLU A 93 9.24 -13.00 -25.00
CA GLU A 93 10.32 -13.91 -25.40
C GLU A 93 11.36 -14.09 -24.28
N PRO A 94 11.81 -15.33 -24.02
CA PRO A 94 12.80 -15.62 -22.99
C PRO A 94 14.21 -15.22 -23.48
N LEU A 95 14.74 -14.11 -22.97
CA LEU A 95 16.11 -13.70 -23.26
C LEU A 95 17.11 -14.37 -22.30
N THR A 96 18.11 -15.02 -22.87
CA THR A 96 19.31 -15.55 -22.20
C THR A 96 20.51 -14.91 -22.88
N VAL A 97 21.21 -13.97 -22.23
CA VAL A 97 22.48 -13.42 -22.75
C VAL A 97 23.44 -13.07 -21.60
N GLN A 98 24.69 -13.51 -21.72
CA GLN A 98 25.85 -13.12 -20.92
C GLN A 98 26.54 -11.90 -21.55
N HIS A 99 27.09 -10.99 -20.72
CA HIS A 99 27.75 -9.77 -21.21
C HIS A 99 29.19 -9.60 -20.75
N ASP A 100 30.01 -9.17 -21.71
CA ASP A 100 31.38 -8.64 -21.58
C ASP A 100 31.36 -7.11 -21.40
N LYS A 101 32.43 -6.54 -20.83
CA LYS A 101 32.48 -5.13 -20.40
C LYS A 101 33.44 -4.28 -21.25
N THR A 102 32.95 -3.16 -21.77
CA THR A 102 33.79 -2.07 -22.30
C THR A 102 33.32 -0.72 -21.76
N LYS A 103 34.24 0.20 -21.47
CA LYS A 103 33.98 1.52 -20.85
C LYS A 103 33.89 2.61 -21.92
N ILE A 104 32.81 3.40 -21.91
CA ILE A 104 32.63 4.63 -22.71
C ILE A 104 32.44 5.84 -21.75
N SER A 105 32.89 7.02 -22.18
CA SER A 105 32.94 8.27 -21.43
C SER A 105 31.56 8.92 -21.22
N ARG A 106 31.38 9.58 -20.05
CA ARG A 106 30.12 10.17 -19.58
C ARG A 106 29.95 11.63 -20.06
N GLU A 107 29.03 11.88 -21.00
CA GLU A 107 28.39 13.19 -21.13
C GLU A 107 27.32 13.40 -20.04
N GLN A 108 27.25 14.61 -19.48
CA GLN A 108 26.30 14.97 -18.43
C GLN A 108 24.87 15.09 -19.00
N THR A 109 24.15 13.97 -19.05
CA THR A 109 22.72 13.96 -19.39
C THR A 109 21.91 14.66 -18.28
N LYS A 110 21.03 15.60 -18.68
CA LYS A 110 20.04 16.25 -17.80
C LYS A 110 19.28 15.19 -16.99
N SER A 111 18.95 15.48 -15.72
CA SER A 111 18.14 14.57 -14.92
C SER A 111 16.77 14.34 -15.57
N GLY A 112 16.24 13.11 -15.49
CA GLY A 112 14.95 12.77 -16.10
C GLY A 112 13.82 13.69 -15.65
N SER A 113 13.88 14.17 -14.40
CA SER A 113 12.95 15.16 -13.84
C SER A 113 12.95 16.48 -14.60
N GLN A 114 14.13 17.02 -14.94
CA GLN A 114 14.24 18.26 -15.70
C GLN A 114 13.77 18.05 -17.14
N HIS A 115 14.11 16.91 -17.75
CA HIS A 115 13.65 16.58 -19.10
C HIS A 115 12.12 16.56 -19.19
N ILE A 116 11.42 15.95 -18.24
CA ILE A 116 9.94 15.96 -18.21
C ILE A 116 9.37 17.38 -18.08
N ASN A 117 10.00 18.25 -17.31
CA ASN A 117 9.58 19.66 -17.23
C ASN A 117 9.80 20.40 -18.55
N ASP A 118 10.93 20.14 -19.22
CA ASP A 118 11.29 20.76 -20.51
C ASP A 118 10.29 20.37 -21.62
N LEU A 119 9.65 19.19 -21.52
CA LEU A 119 8.59 18.75 -22.45
C LEU A 119 7.30 19.56 -22.34
N ASN A 120 7.12 20.37 -21.29
CA ASN A 120 5.95 21.21 -21.05
C ASN A 120 4.61 20.44 -21.21
N ILE A 121 4.53 19.25 -20.62
CA ILE A 121 3.39 18.34 -20.80
C ILE A 121 2.10 18.97 -20.27
N GLU A 122 1.15 19.16 -21.15
CA GLU A 122 -0.19 19.67 -20.84
C GLU A 122 -1.27 18.86 -21.56
N GLY A 123 -2.48 18.88 -21.03
CA GLY A 123 -3.64 18.26 -21.66
C GLY A 123 -4.66 17.74 -20.66
N ARG A 124 -5.65 17.03 -21.18
CA ARG A 124 -6.65 16.33 -20.38
C ARG A 124 -6.00 15.17 -19.64
N LEU A 125 -6.19 15.11 -18.32
CA LEU A 125 -5.92 13.92 -17.53
C LEU A 125 -6.98 12.87 -17.83
N MET A 126 -6.55 11.80 -18.50
CA MET A 126 -7.38 10.63 -18.79
C MET A 126 -7.73 9.87 -17.50
N PRO A 127 -8.72 8.95 -17.56
CA PRO A 127 -9.06 8.10 -16.43
C PRO A 127 -7.81 7.44 -15.84
N VAL A 128 -7.60 7.62 -14.54
CA VAL A 128 -6.54 6.96 -13.80
C VAL A 128 -6.94 5.51 -13.60
N VAL A 129 -6.00 4.62 -13.89
CA VAL A 129 -6.14 3.18 -13.73
C VAL A 129 -5.13 2.66 -12.72
N GLN A 130 -5.34 1.44 -12.23
CA GLN A 130 -4.44 0.79 -11.28
C GLN A 130 -4.19 -0.67 -11.67
N ARG A 131 -3.05 -1.20 -11.22
CA ARG A 131 -2.77 -2.63 -11.25
C ARG A 131 -1.94 -2.99 -10.03
N GLY A 132 -2.55 -3.68 -9.06
CA GLY A 132 -1.94 -3.96 -7.78
C GLY A 132 -1.56 -2.71 -6.99
N LYS A 133 -0.26 -2.49 -6.74
CA LYS A 133 0.23 -1.35 -5.91
C LYS A 133 0.72 -0.14 -6.71
N GLU A 134 0.48 -0.15 -8.02
CA GLU A 134 0.85 0.94 -8.91
C GLU A 134 -0.40 1.52 -9.57
N LEU A 135 -0.34 2.81 -9.88
CA LEU A 135 -1.35 3.49 -10.68
C LEU A 135 -0.73 3.99 -11.97
N ALA A 136 -1.56 4.20 -12.98
CA ALA A 136 -1.14 4.79 -14.23
C ALA A 136 -2.18 5.78 -14.74
N PHE A 137 -1.72 6.80 -15.46
CA PHE A 137 -2.57 7.79 -16.09
C PHE A 137 -1.87 8.38 -17.32
N VAL A 138 -2.62 9.08 -18.15
CA VAL A 138 -2.13 9.67 -19.40
C VAL A 138 -2.50 11.14 -19.46
N VAL A 139 -1.57 11.97 -19.95
CA VAL A 139 -1.77 13.39 -20.28
C VAL A 139 -1.18 13.65 -21.65
N GLY A 140 -2.03 13.99 -22.62
CA GLY A 140 -1.62 14.11 -24.02
C GLY A 140 -1.06 12.78 -24.54
N LYS A 141 0.15 12.79 -25.10
CA LYS A 141 0.86 11.58 -25.56
C LYS A 141 1.70 10.88 -24.49
N TYR A 142 1.67 11.34 -23.23
CA TYR A 142 2.58 10.84 -22.19
C TYR A 142 1.85 9.99 -21.16
N ALA A 143 2.29 8.76 -21.02
CA ALA A 143 1.80 7.81 -20.03
C ALA A 143 2.72 7.78 -18.82
N PHE A 144 2.13 7.93 -17.64
CA PHE A 144 2.81 7.91 -16.35
C PHE A 144 2.40 6.67 -15.60
N ARG A 145 3.36 5.84 -15.20
CA ARG A 145 3.17 4.76 -14.23
C ARG A 145 3.86 5.14 -12.93
N VAL A 146 3.12 5.09 -11.83
CA VAL A 146 3.57 5.60 -10.52
C VAL A 146 3.61 4.47 -9.50
N CYS A 147 4.79 4.25 -8.93
CA CYS A 147 5.01 3.37 -7.79
C CYS A 147 5.10 4.21 -6.52
N LEU A 148 4.10 4.14 -5.64
CA LEU A 148 4.05 4.96 -4.43
C LEU A 148 5.02 4.50 -3.30
N SER A 149 5.65 3.34 -3.45
CA SER A 149 6.81 2.88 -2.68
C SER A 149 6.69 2.66 -1.18
N LEU A 150 6.67 3.63 -0.27
CA LEU A 150 6.48 3.38 1.17
C LEU A 150 5.52 4.40 1.76
N GLU A 151 5.85 5.68 1.58
CA GLU A 151 5.10 6.81 2.14
C GLU A 151 4.52 7.73 1.05
N GLY A 152 4.57 7.26 -0.20
CA GLY A 152 4.02 7.97 -1.34
C GLY A 152 2.51 7.96 -1.32
N HIS A 153 1.92 9.11 -1.64
CA HIS A 153 0.48 9.32 -1.71
C HIS A 153 0.16 10.50 -2.64
N GLY A 154 -1.12 10.82 -2.80
CA GLY A 154 -1.54 12.03 -3.49
C GLY A 154 -2.94 12.48 -3.10
N PHE A 155 -3.25 13.74 -3.38
CA PHE A 155 -4.56 14.35 -3.13
C PHE A 155 -4.72 15.66 -3.92
N TRP A 156 -5.96 16.09 -4.10
CA TRP A 156 -6.29 17.41 -4.66
C TRP A 156 -6.24 18.49 -3.58
N LEU A 157 -5.72 19.65 -3.95
CA LEU A 157 -5.76 20.87 -3.13
C LEU A 157 -6.01 22.10 -4.02
N PRO A 158 -6.55 23.22 -3.50
CA PRO A 158 -6.82 24.40 -4.33
C PRO A 158 -5.54 24.92 -4.99
N THR A 159 -5.57 25.24 -6.28
CA THR A 159 -4.38 25.66 -7.04
C THR A 159 -3.67 26.86 -6.38
N SER A 160 -4.45 27.81 -5.83
CA SER A 160 -3.91 28.93 -5.04
C SER A 160 -3.12 28.49 -3.80
N MET A 161 -3.60 27.48 -3.08
CA MET A 161 -2.90 26.89 -1.94
C MET A 161 -1.60 26.18 -2.37
N TYR A 162 -1.60 25.52 -3.53
CA TYR A 162 -0.39 24.92 -4.09
C TYR A 162 0.65 26.00 -4.39
N HIS A 163 0.27 27.09 -5.06
CA HIS A 163 1.19 28.20 -5.33
C HIS A 163 1.71 28.85 -4.05
N ASP A 164 0.87 29.01 -3.01
CA ASP A 164 1.33 29.50 -1.70
C ASP A 164 2.41 28.57 -1.09
N ILE A 165 2.28 27.25 -1.24
CA ILE A 165 3.27 26.26 -0.75
C ILE A 165 4.58 26.34 -1.54
N ILE A 166 4.50 26.43 -2.86
CA ILE A 166 5.68 26.56 -3.71
C ILE A 166 6.39 27.89 -3.45
N GLY A 167 5.65 28.99 -3.33
CA GLY A 167 6.17 30.33 -3.04
C GLY A 167 6.77 30.47 -1.64
N ALA A 168 6.30 29.70 -0.65
CA ALA A 168 6.91 29.64 0.67
C ALA A 168 8.32 29.01 0.67
N GLY A 169 8.69 28.37 -0.43
CA GLY A 169 10.01 27.78 -0.64
C GLY A 169 10.22 26.47 0.10
N THR A 170 11.42 25.94 -0.05
CA THR A 170 11.81 24.66 0.53
C THR A 170 12.73 24.82 1.74
N VAL A 171 12.77 23.80 2.58
CA VAL A 171 13.73 23.62 3.67
C VAL A 171 14.49 22.31 3.46
N SER A 172 15.81 22.37 3.64
CA SER A 172 16.62 21.17 3.76
C SER A 172 16.42 20.58 5.16
N ASN A 173 16.21 19.28 5.22
CA ASN A 173 16.16 18.51 6.46
C ASN A 173 16.87 17.17 6.21
N THR A 174 18.02 16.95 6.84
CA THR A 174 18.73 15.66 6.83
C THR A 174 18.88 15.05 5.41
N GLY A 175 19.45 15.81 4.47
CA GLY A 175 19.71 15.36 3.08
C GLY A 175 18.48 15.33 2.16
N ASN A 176 17.36 15.89 2.62
CA ASN A 176 16.10 15.86 1.90
C ASN A 176 15.44 17.24 1.89
N THR A 177 14.87 17.63 0.75
CA THR A 177 14.27 18.96 0.58
C THR A 177 12.74 18.86 0.59
N MET A 178 12.08 19.71 1.38
CA MET A 178 10.63 19.72 1.56
C MET A 178 10.07 21.14 1.49
N TYR A 179 8.87 21.31 0.96
CA TYR A 179 8.16 22.59 0.96
C TYR A 179 7.58 22.92 2.34
N ARG A 180 7.61 24.20 2.71
CA ARG A 180 6.91 24.71 3.89
C ARG A 180 5.43 24.84 3.58
N ILE A 181 4.56 24.31 4.45
CA ILE A 181 3.12 24.57 4.36
C ILE A 181 2.82 25.88 5.12
N PRO A 182 2.30 26.92 4.46
CA PRO A 182 1.94 28.18 5.12
C PRO A 182 0.98 27.96 6.29
N ARG A 183 1.15 28.71 7.37
CA ARG A 183 0.36 28.55 8.60
C ARG A 183 -1.15 28.72 8.37
N LYS A 184 -1.55 29.53 7.39
CA LYS A 184 -2.96 29.69 6.97
C LYS A 184 -3.60 28.39 6.48
N HIS A 185 -2.83 27.52 5.85
CA HIS A 185 -3.25 26.22 5.28
C HIS A 185 -3.00 25.05 6.23
N TRP A 186 -2.22 25.27 7.28
CA TRP A 186 -1.86 24.25 8.25
C TRP A 186 -2.96 24.04 9.30
N ARG A 187 -3.42 22.80 9.47
CA ARG A 187 -4.35 22.38 10.54
C ARG A 187 -3.83 21.19 11.37
N GLY A 188 -2.54 20.90 11.27
CA GLY A 188 -1.91 19.83 12.04
C GLY A 188 -1.72 20.15 13.53
N PRO A 189 -1.06 19.26 14.29
CA PRO A 189 -0.92 19.40 15.74
C PRO A 189 -0.20 20.71 16.13
N PRO A 190 -0.56 21.33 17.27
CA PRO A 190 0.11 22.52 17.77
C PRO A 190 1.62 22.29 17.99
N GLY A 191 2.43 23.28 17.62
CA GLY A 191 3.90 23.22 17.79
C GLY A 191 4.65 22.42 16.72
N ILE A 192 3.95 21.80 15.76
CA ILE A 192 4.56 21.11 14.63
C ILE A 192 4.49 22.00 13.39
N ALA A 193 5.65 22.28 12.79
CA ALA A 193 5.72 22.99 11.52
C ALA A 193 5.27 22.08 10.36
N GLY A 194 4.39 22.59 9.51
CA GLY A 194 3.91 21.86 8.35
C GLY A 194 4.95 21.79 7.23
N ARG A 195 5.25 20.57 6.80
CA ARG A 195 6.17 20.29 5.70
C ARG A 195 5.60 19.20 4.80
N ILE A 196 5.79 19.35 3.50
CA ILE A 196 5.40 18.35 2.52
C ILE A 196 6.47 18.23 1.44
N ARG A 197 6.76 16.99 1.03
CA ARG A 197 7.62 16.77 -0.14
C ARG A 197 6.72 16.48 -1.33
N ILE A 198 6.56 17.46 -2.21
CA ILE A 198 5.84 17.31 -3.47
C ILE A 198 6.85 16.86 -4.51
N ILE A 199 6.59 15.74 -5.19
CA ILE A 199 7.45 15.20 -6.25
C ILE A 199 6.93 15.58 -7.63
N MET A 200 5.63 15.43 -7.83
CA MET A 200 4.97 15.78 -9.08
C MET A 200 3.64 16.45 -8.78
N SER A 201 3.23 17.37 -9.64
CA SER A 201 1.89 17.95 -9.63
C SER A 201 1.25 17.88 -11.01
N PHE A 202 -0.08 17.80 -11.01
CA PHE A 202 -0.93 18.04 -12.17
C PHE A 202 -1.80 19.25 -11.87
N GLU A 203 -1.38 20.39 -12.42
CA GLU A 203 -1.89 21.72 -12.11
C GLU A 203 -3.05 22.06 -13.05
N CYS A 204 -4.29 22.07 -12.53
CA CYS A 204 -5.45 22.60 -13.24
C CYS A 204 -5.76 24.02 -12.76
N ALA A 205 -6.72 24.69 -13.41
CA ALA A 205 -7.09 26.07 -13.07
C ALA A 205 -7.54 26.27 -11.61
N THR A 206 -8.29 25.33 -11.04
CA THR A 206 -8.90 25.50 -9.69
C THR A 206 -8.33 24.57 -8.63
N TYR A 207 -7.98 23.34 -9.00
CA TYR A 207 -7.38 22.37 -8.10
C TYR A 207 -6.12 21.76 -8.74
N THR A 208 -5.11 21.54 -7.92
CA THR A 208 -3.88 20.85 -8.29
C THR A 208 -3.86 19.49 -7.61
N TRP A 209 -3.64 18.43 -8.37
CA TRP A 209 -3.31 17.13 -7.81
C TRP A 209 -1.82 17.12 -7.51
N ILE A 210 -1.44 16.69 -6.30
CA ILE A 210 -0.04 16.52 -5.95
C ILE A 210 0.25 15.06 -5.62
N PHE A 211 1.42 14.59 -6.05
CA PHE A 211 2.05 13.39 -5.54
C PHE A 211 3.10 13.79 -4.51
N ALA A 212 2.97 13.26 -3.30
CA ALA A 212 3.84 13.56 -2.19
C ALA A 212 4.45 12.30 -1.60
N ASP A 213 5.74 12.35 -1.22
CA ASP A 213 6.42 11.25 -0.55
C ASP A 213 7.53 11.75 0.36
N HIS A 214 7.37 11.49 1.65
CA HIS A 214 8.32 11.94 2.67
C HIS A 214 9.65 11.18 2.62
N THR A 215 9.64 9.94 2.11
CA THR A 215 10.84 9.10 1.93
C THR A 215 11.57 9.32 0.61
N ALA A 216 10.95 10.02 -0.35
CA ALA A 216 11.45 10.13 -1.73
C ALA A 216 11.78 8.77 -2.39
N ALA A 217 11.03 7.73 -2.01
CA ALA A 217 11.15 6.39 -2.57
C ALA A 217 10.17 6.13 -3.72
N MET A 218 9.20 7.02 -3.93
CA MET A 218 8.23 7.01 -5.03
C MET A 218 8.96 7.12 -6.37
N THR A 219 8.51 6.34 -7.35
CA THR A 219 9.06 6.39 -8.71
C THR A 219 7.99 6.63 -9.77
N PHE A 220 8.37 7.45 -10.75
CA PHE A 220 7.61 7.74 -11.95
C PHE A 220 8.31 7.11 -13.14
N HIS A 221 7.56 6.31 -13.89
CA HIS A 221 7.98 5.75 -15.15
C HIS A 221 7.20 6.46 -16.24
N VAL A 222 7.90 7.21 -17.10
CA VAL A 222 7.27 8.01 -18.15
C VAL A 222 7.55 7.38 -19.50
N LYS A 223 6.49 7.21 -20.28
CA LYS A 223 6.51 6.70 -21.66
C LYS A 223 5.87 7.74 -22.57
N ALA A 224 6.46 7.97 -23.73
CA ALA A 224 5.84 8.75 -24.79
C ALA A 224 5.21 7.78 -25.77
N CYS A 225 3.97 8.06 -26.13
CA CYS A 225 3.20 7.31 -27.09
C CYS A 225 3.41 7.93 -28.47
N LYS A 226 3.49 7.11 -29.51
CA LYS A 226 3.56 7.60 -30.90
C LYS A 226 2.30 8.36 -31.29
N GLU A 227 1.16 7.91 -30.77
CA GLU A 227 -0.16 8.51 -30.95
C GLU A 227 -0.78 8.81 -29.58
N CYS A 228 -1.71 9.77 -29.53
CA CYS A 228 -2.43 10.10 -28.30
C CYS A 228 -3.36 8.93 -27.92
N PRO A 229 -3.16 8.28 -26.75
CA PRO A 229 -4.03 7.18 -26.33
C PRO A 229 -5.47 7.66 -26.10
N SER A 230 -6.41 6.75 -26.33
CA SER A 230 -7.82 6.89 -26.02
C SER A 230 -8.17 6.23 -24.67
N GLU A 231 -9.35 6.52 -24.12
CA GLU A 231 -9.80 5.87 -22.88
C GLU A 231 -9.98 4.35 -23.03
N ALA A 232 -10.24 3.88 -24.26
CA ALA A 232 -10.30 2.46 -24.59
C ALA A 232 -8.92 1.78 -24.46
N ASP A 233 -7.83 2.50 -24.74
CA ASP A 233 -6.48 1.99 -24.58
C ASP A 233 -6.11 1.73 -23.11
N LEU A 234 -6.77 2.40 -22.16
CA LEU A 234 -6.57 2.17 -20.74
C LEU A 234 -7.42 1.01 -20.17
N GLN A 235 -8.27 0.38 -20.97
CA GLN A 235 -9.09 -0.74 -20.52
C GLN A 235 -8.28 -2.03 -20.42
N VAL A 236 -8.64 -2.86 -19.43
CA VAL A 236 -8.08 -4.19 -19.25
C VAL A 236 -8.26 -5.01 -20.53
N GLY A 237 -7.18 -5.68 -20.96
CA GLY A 237 -7.17 -6.51 -22.18
C GLY A 237 -6.76 -5.76 -23.44
N SER A 238 -6.66 -4.42 -23.42
CA SER A 238 -6.11 -3.67 -24.55
C SER A 238 -4.62 -3.98 -24.77
N LYS A 239 -4.12 -3.78 -26.00
CA LYS A 239 -2.68 -3.91 -26.30
C LYS A 239 -1.84 -2.92 -25.49
N PHE A 240 -2.36 -1.70 -25.31
CA PHE A 240 -1.73 -0.67 -24.51
C PHE A 240 -1.64 -1.06 -23.03
N TRP A 241 -2.69 -1.68 -22.47
CA TRP A 241 -2.72 -2.16 -21.09
C TRP A 241 -1.56 -3.10 -20.79
N GLY A 242 -1.36 -4.12 -21.63
CA GLY A 242 -0.27 -5.09 -21.46
C GLY A 242 1.11 -4.42 -21.40
N LEU A 243 1.35 -3.43 -22.25
CA LEU A 243 2.62 -2.72 -22.32
C LEU A 243 2.76 -1.57 -21.31
N LEU A 244 1.67 -1.11 -20.69
CA LEU A 244 1.69 -0.04 -19.68
C LEU A 244 2.45 -0.48 -18.42
N TRP A 245 2.28 -1.75 -18.04
CA TRP A 245 2.87 -2.38 -16.86
C TRP A 245 4.17 -3.11 -17.22
N SER A 246 5.08 -3.32 -16.26
CA SER A 246 6.29 -4.13 -16.50
C SER A 246 6.01 -5.63 -16.35
N LYS A 247 6.89 -6.46 -16.93
CA LYS A 247 6.89 -7.93 -16.76
C LYS A 247 6.88 -8.40 -15.30
N SER A 248 7.32 -7.55 -14.37
CA SER A 248 7.30 -7.82 -12.93
C SER A 248 5.91 -7.66 -12.28
N HIS A 249 4.88 -7.24 -13.02
CA HIS A 249 3.53 -7.04 -12.52
C HIS A 249 2.59 -8.12 -13.02
N GLY A 250 2.07 -8.91 -12.10
CA GLY A 250 1.06 -9.92 -12.35
C GLY A 250 -0.30 -9.32 -12.70
N PRO A 251 -1.24 -10.14 -13.18
CA PRO A 251 -2.64 -9.73 -13.33
C PRO A 251 -3.21 -9.17 -12.02
N ASP A 252 -4.15 -8.23 -12.15
CA ASP A 252 -4.92 -7.75 -11.01
C ASP A 252 -5.92 -8.82 -10.54
N LEU A 253 -5.96 -9.14 -9.24
CA LEU A 253 -6.79 -10.25 -8.75
C LEU A 253 -8.30 -9.95 -8.79
N VAL A 254 -8.67 -8.68 -8.92
CA VAL A 254 -10.07 -8.25 -8.94
C VAL A 254 -10.53 -7.96 -10.37
N GLN A 255 -9.71 -7.26 -11.16
CA GLN A 255 -10.06 -6.89 -12.53
C GLN A 255 -9.71 -7.95 -13.58
N GLN A 256 -8.78 -8.87 -13.27
CA GLN A 256 -8.32 -9.93 -14.18
C GLN A 256 -8.34 -11.32 -13.48
N PRO A 257 -9.47 -11.74 -12.88
CA PRO A 257 -9.51 -12.91 -12.00
C PRO A 257 -9.14 -14.22 -12.69
N GLU A 258 -9.53 -14.41 -13.95
CA GLU A 258 -9.23 -15.62 -14.73
C GLU A 258 -7.74 -15.76 -15.02
N GLU A 259 -7.12 -14.68 -15.51
CA GLU A 259 -5.67 -14.64 -15.77
C GLU A 259 -4.86 -14.75 -14.48
N ALA A 260 -5.33 -14.12 -13.41
CA ALA A 260 -4.77 -14.28 -12.06
C ALA A 260 -4.82 -15.74 -11.58
N LEU A 261 -5.94 -16.43 -11.78
CA LEU A 261 -6.09 -17.82 -11.40
C LEU A 261 -5.13 -18.72 -12.20
N ARG A 262 -5.03 -18.48 -13.52
CA ARG A 262 -4.12 -19.22 -14.40
C ARG A 262 -2.65 -19.08 -13.94
N VAL A 263 -2.23 -17.85 -13.67
CA VAL A 263 -0.87 -17.55 -13.17
C VAL A 263 -0.64 -18.16 -11.79
N LEU A 264 -1.64 -18.13 -10.91
CA LEU A 264 -1.56 -18.71 -9.57
C LEU A 264 -1.41 -20.25 -9.60
N GLU A 265 -2.17 -20.96 -10.44
CA GLU A 265 -2.05 -22.41 -10.58
C GLU A 265 -0.71 -22.82 -11.24
N ALA A 266 -0.22 -22.06 -12.23
CA ALA A 266 1.12 -22.28 -12.80
C ALA A 266 2.22 -22.10 -11.74
N TRP A 267 2.08 -21.07 -10.90
CA TRP A 267 2.97 -20.83 -9.76
C TRP A 267 2.90 -21.97 -8.73
N ARG A 268 1.70 -22.50 -8.43
CA ARG A 268 1.51 -23.65 -7.55
C ARG A 268 2.28 -24.87 -8.04
N VAL A 269 2.07 -25.27 -9.30
CA VAL A 269 2.76 -26.43 -9.91
C VAL A 269 4.28 -26.26 -9.83
N THR A 270 4.78 -25.06 -10.09
CA THR A 270 6.21 -24.74 -10.01
C THR A 270 6.76 -24.91 -8.60
N ASN A 271 6.05 -24.46 -7.56
CA ASN A 271 6.50 -24.55 -6.17
C ASN A 271 6.44 -25.96 -5.60
N ILE A 272 5.48 -26.79 -6.06
CA ILE A 272 5.44 -28.23 -5.76
C ILE A 272 6.67 -28.90 -6.38
N LYS A 273 6.89 -28.71 -7.70
CA LYS A 273 8.01 -29.33 -8.42
C LYS A 273 9.37 -28.96 -7.83
N LYS A 274 9.57 -27.68 -7.48
CA LYS A 274 10.82 -27.19 -6.87
C LYS A 274 10.95 -27.53 -5.39
N ARG A 275 9.88 -28.04 -4.75
CA ARG A 275 9.76 -28.19 -3.30
C ARG A 275 10.20 -26.92 -2.54
N SER A 276 9.67 -25.78 -2.97
CA SER A 276 10.07 -24.46 -2.45
C SER A 276 9.87 -24.34 -0.94
N GLU A 277 10.97 -24.39 -0.19
CA GLU A 277 10.97 -24.27 1.28
C GLU A 277 10.78 -22.84 1.78
N LYS A 278 10.77 -21.86 0.86
CA LYS A 278 10.56 -20.45 1.19
C LYS A 278 9.26 -20.28 1.97
N PRO A 279 9.23 -19.55 3.10
CA PRO A 279 8.00 -19.29 3.83
C PRO A 279 6.95 -18.60 2.96
N ILE A 280 5.71 -19.07 3.05
CA ILE A 280 4.58 -18.59 2.24
C ILE A 280 4.39 -17.08 2.35
N PHE A 281 4.67 -16.50 3.53
CA PHE A 281 4.63 -15.04 3.72
C PHE A 281 5.53 -14.28 2.74
N PHE A 282 6.78 -14.73 2.54
CA PHE A 282 7.68 -14.07 1.60
C PHE A 282 7.32 -14.37 0.16
N SER A 283 6.86 -15.59 -0.13
CA SER A 283 6.45 -15.94 -1.49
C SER A 283 5.27 -15.10 -1.97
N VAL A 284 4.28 -14.84 -1.11
CA VAL A 284 3.16 -13.94 -1.44
C VAL A 284 3.63 -12.49 -1.55
N LYS A 285 4.34 -11.99 -0.54
CA LYS A 285 4.77 -10.58 -0.48
C LYS A 285 5.73 -10.18 -1.61
N GLU A 286 6.62 -11.07 -2.04
CA GLU A 286 7.72 -10.72 -2.97
C GLU A 286 7.42 -11.10 -4.43
N THR A 287 6.46 -12.00 -4.69
CA THR A 287 6.13 -12.44 -6.05
C THR A 287 4.96 -11.63 -6.61
N GLN A 288 5.21 -10.36 -6.94
CA GLN A 288 4.21 -9.44 -7.53
C GLN A 288 3.73 -9.87 -8.92
N THR A 289 4.46 -10.78 -9.59
CA THR A 289 4.02 -11.42 -10.84
C THR A 289 2.83 -12.37 -10.65
N VAL A 290 2.55 -12.79 -9.42
CA VAL A 290 1.45 -13.70 -9.08
C VAL A 290 0.47 -13.03 -8.12
N PHE A 291 1.00 -12.42 -7.05
CA PHE A 291 0.24 -11.80 -5.97
C PHE A 291 0.30 -10.28 -6.07
N ASN A 292 -0.01 -9.74 -7.25
CA ASN A 292 0.06 -8.29 -7.46
C ASN A 292 -0.89 -7.58 -6.49
N GLY A 293 -0.41 -6.57 -5.77
CA GLY A 293 -1.19 -5.90 -4.72
C GLY A 293 -0.95 -6.43 -3.31
N TYR A 294 -0.25 -7.55 -3.12
CA TYR A 294 0.06 -8.06 -1.78
C TYR A 294 1.35 -7.47 -1.21
N GLY A 295 1.25 -6.82 -0.05
CA GLY A 295 2.40 -6.43 0.77
C GLY A 295 2.37 -7.15 2.13
N ALA A 296 3.16 -6.64 3.08
CA ALA A 296 3.28 -7.26 4.40
C ALA A 296 1.94 -7.30 5.16
N GLN A 297 1.16 -6.21 5.12
CA GLN A 297 -0.14 -6.15 5.77
C GLN A 297 -1.14 -7.13 5.13
N GLU A 298 -1.32 -7.02 3.82
CA GLU A 298 -2.30 -7.84 3.09
C GLU A 298 -1.98 -9.33 3.21
N THR A 299 -0.71 -9.69 3.10
CA THR A 299 -0.27 -11.09 3.25
C THR A 299 -0.57 -11.60 4.65
N THR A 300 -0.29 -10.81 5.69
CA THR A 300 -0.53 -11.21 7.08
C THR A 300 -2.02 -11.42 7.34
N ASP A 301 -2.85 -10.46 6.94
CA ASP A 301 -4.29 -10.56 7.14
C ASP A 301 -4.92 -11.69 6.31
N MET A 302 -4.52 -11.85 5.04
CA MET A 302 -5.00 -12.93 4.18
C MET A 302 -4.64 -14.30 4.74
N LEU A 303 -3.40 -14.50 5.20
CA LEU A 303 -2.99 -15.78 5.79
C LEU A 303 -3.73 -16.09 7.09
N PHE A 304 -4.07 -15.07 7.88
CA PHE A 304 -4.96 -15.23 9.03
C PHE A 304 -6.34 -15.74 8.63
N TRP A 305 -6.94 -15.20 7.57
CA TRP A 305 -8.22 -15.67 7.05
C TRP A 305 -8.11 -17.06 6.39
N ALA A 306 -6.97 -17.41 5.81
CA ALA A 306 -6.73 -18.75 5.26
C ALA A 306 -6.45 -19.83 6.33
N LEU A 307 -6.25 -19.44 7.60
CA LEU A 307 -5.75 -20.31 8.67
C LEU A 307 -4.41 -20.96 8.31
N ILE A 308 -3.51 -20.20 7.70
CA ILE A 308 -2.18 -20.64 7.28
C ILE A 308 -1.14 -19.88 8.07
N MET A 309 -0.19 -20.60 8.65
CA MET A 309 0.87 -19.99 9.43
C MET A 309 1.89 -19.31 8.49
N PRO A 310 2.29 -18.04 8.74
CA PRO A 310 3.19 -17.29 7.85
C PRO A 310 4.52 -17.98 7.51
N ILE A 311 4.97 -18.86 8.39
CA ILE A 311 6.23 -19.59 8.27
C ILE A 311 6.12 -20.89 7.48
N MET A 312 4.91 -21.35 7.12
CA MET A 312 4.72 -22.61 6.39
C MET A 312 5.50 -22.56 5.07
N PRO A 313 6.22 -23.64 4.71
CA PRO A 313 6.87 -23.73 3.41
C PRO A 313 5.85 -23.59 2.27
N THR A 314 6.26 -22.90 1.21
CA THR A 314 5.38 -22.66 0.06
C THR A 314 4.93 -23.97 -0.58
N TYR A 315 5.83 -24.95 -0.69
CA TYR A 315 5.46 -26.26 -1.24
C TYR A 315 4.37 -26.96 -0.41
N ALA A 316 4.41 -26.86 0.91
CA ALA A 316 3.45 -27.51 1.81
C ALA A 316 2.03 -26.93 1.61
N VAL A 317 1.95 -25.60 1.50
CA VAL A 317 0.70 -24.90 1.18
C VAL A 317 0.16 -25.30 -0.20
N CYS A 318 1.04 -25.47 -1.19
CA CYS A 318 0.64 -25.81 -2.56
C CYS A 318 0.27 -27.29 -2.76
N ALA A 319 0.93 -28.21 -2.06
CA ALA A 319 0.81 -29.65 -2.27
C ALA A 319 -0.49 -30.25 -1.71
N THR A 320 -0.94 -29.75 -0.57
CA THR A 320 -2.14 -30.28 0.10
C THR A 320 -3.41 -29.64 -0.46
N GLY A 321 -4.28 -30.41 -1.12
CA GLY A 321 -5.50 -29.88 -1.76
C GLY A 321 -6.37 -29.03 -0.84
N THR A 322 -6.65 -29.48 0.37
CA THR A 322 -7.50 -28.73 1.32
C THR A 322 -6.87 -27.41 1.77
N THR A 323 -5.55 -27.37 1.95
CA THR A 323 -4.82 -26.15 2.34
C THR A 323 -4.64 -25.20 1.16
N TRP A 324 -4.42 -25.75 -0.03
CA TRP A 324 -4.40 -24.98 -1.27
C TRP A 324 -5.73 -24.28 -1.53
N GLU A 325 -6.87 -24.97 -1.43
CA GLU A 325 -8.18 -24.37 -1.69
C GLU A 325 -8.50 -23.23 -0.71
N ARG A 326 -8.14 -23.37 0.57
CA ARG A 326 -8.24 -22.27 1.55
C ARG A 326 -7.34 -21.10 1.20
N PHE A 327 -6.09 -21.36 0.81
CA PHE A 327 -5.13 -20.34 0.40
C PHE A 327 -5.62 -19.58 -0.84
N LYS A 328 -5.98 -20.31 -1.89
CA LYS A 328 -6.47 -19.79 -3.17
C LYS A 328 -7.70 -18.92 -2.95
N SER A 329 -8.70 -19.40 -2.22
CA SER A 329 -9.91 -18.64 -1.93
C SER A 329 -9.58 -17.34 -1.19
N ALA A 330 -8.75 -17.41 -0.14
CA ALA A 330 -8.36 -16.24 0.64
C ALA A 330 -7.56 -15.19 -0.18
N VAL A 331 -6.77 -15.61 -1.16
CA VAL A 331 -6.02 -14.71 -2.06
C VAL A 331 -6.97 -13.83 -2.89
N PHE A 332 -8.07 -14.38 -3.41
CA PHE A 332 -9.04 -13.59 -4.18
C PHE A 332 -9.99 -12.82 -3.27
N GLU A 333 -10.60 -13.51 -2.30
CA GLU A 333 -11.61 -12.93 -1.41
C GLU A 333 -11.06 -11.72 -0.64
N TYR A 334 -9.80 -11.78 -0.19
CA TYR A 334 -9.22 -10.66 0.55
C TYR A 334 -9.12 -9.38 -0.29
N GLN A 335 -8.62 -9.44 -1.53
CA GLN A 335 -8.53 -8.23 -2.37
C GLN A 335 -9.90 -7.74 -2.85
N GLN A 336 -10.82 -8.66 -3.15
CA GLN A 336 -12.20 -8.33 -3.50
C GLN A 336 -12.90 -7.60 -2.35
N GLU A 337 -12.77 -8.11 -1.13
CA GLU A 337 -13.34 -7.48 0.06
C GLU A 337 -12.73 -6.09 0.30
N ARG A 338 -11.42 -5.93 0.10
CA ARG A 338 -10.77 -4.62 0.21
C ARG A 338 -11.33 -3.64 -0.81
N THR A 339 -11.50 -4.06 -2.06
CA THR A 339 -12.12 -3.24 -3.11
C THR A 339 -13.54 -2.84 -2.72
N ARG A 340 -14.37 -3.82 -2.33
CA ARG A 340 -15.76 -3.60 -1.88
C ARG A 340 -15.84 -2.58 -0.74
N LEU A 341 -14.93 -2.66 0.23
CA LEU A 341 -14.87 -1.73 1.36
C LEU A 341 -14.49 -0.30 0.91
N MET A 342 -13.59 -0.15 -0.07
CA MET A 342 -13.22 1.17 -0.59
C MET A 342 -14.31 1.78 -1.49
N ASP A 343 -15.07 0.94 -2.20
CA ASP A 343 -16.19 1.34 -3.05
C ASP A 343 -17.49 1.61 -2.28
N ALA A 344 -17.55 1.19 -1.02
CA ALA A 344 -18.77 1.23 -0.23
C ALA A 344 -19.30 2.67 -0.05
N LYS A 345 -20.54 2.90 -0.48
CA LYS A 345 -21.17 4.22 -0.55
C LYS A 345 -21.84 4.68 0.76
N CYS A 346 -22.09 3.77 1.72
CA CYS A 346 -22.81 4.12 2.94
C CYS A 346 -21.92 4.91 3.93
N SER A 347 -22.53 5.78 4.73
CA SER A 347 -21.81 6.68 5.65
C SER A 347 -20.98 5.95 6.72
N GLU A 348 -21.35 4.71 7.05
CA GLU A 348 -20.65 3.89 8.06
C GLU A 348 -19.36 3.25 7.52
N SER A 349 -19.29 3.02 6.20
CA SER A 349 -18.14 2.41 5.51
C SER A 349 -17.36 3.36 4.61
N LYS A 350 -17.88 4.57 4.38
CA LYS A 350 -17.28 5.54 3.45
C LYS A 350 -16.04 6.15 4.06
N LEU A 351 -14.88 5.84 3.47
CA LEU A 351 -13.66 6.58 3.74
C LEU A 351 -13.84 8.05 3.32
N SER A 352 -13.43 8.96 4.20
CA SER A 352 -13.52 10.40 3.95
C SER A 352 -12.47 10.81 2.90
N TYR A 353 -12.83 11.69 1.96
CA TYR A 353 -11.89 12.19 0.95
C TYR A 353 -10.78 13.02 1.62
N VAL A 354 -9.51 12.77 1.27
CA VAL A 354 -8.41 13.68 1.67
C VAL A 354 -8.52 14.98 0.89
N SER A 355 -8.77 14.84 -0.40
CA SER A 355 -8.92 15.92 -1.36
C SER A 355 -9.97 16.95 -0.93
N GLY A 356 -9.67 18.24 -1.10
CA GLY A 356 -10.60 19.32 -0.81
C GLY A 356 -9.92 20.64 -0.44
N ASP A 357 -10.68 21.54 0.21
CA ASP A 357 -10.22 22.90 0.54
C ASP A 357 -9.35 22.97 1.81
N ASP A 358 -9.33 21.89 2.59
CA ASP A 358 -8.53 21.76 3.81
C ASP A 358 -7.85 20.38 3.85
N PRO A 359 -6.94 20.10 2.91
CA PRO A 359 -6.34 18.77 2.77
C PRO A 359 -5.32 18.47 3.87
N PHE A 360 -4.81 19.49 4.58
CA PHE A 360 -3.79 19.32 5.64
C PHE A 360 -4.38 19.09 7.04
N ARG A 361 -5.64 18.68 7.13
CA ARG A 361 -6.29 18.31 8.39
C ARG A 361 -6.12 16.82 8.67
N PHE A 362 -5.92 16.47 9.94
CA PHE A 362 -5.90 15.05 10.34
C PHE A 362 -7.32 14.47 10.33
N GLN A 363 -7.55 13.44 9.52
CA GLN A 363 -8.83 12.76 9.42
C GLN A 363 -8.88 11.52 10.33
N THR A 364 -9.10 11.75 11.63
CA THR A 364 -9.18 10.69 12.65
C THR A 364 -10.20 9.61 12.30
N SER A 365 -11.36 9.99 11.74
CA SER A 365 -12.41 9.05 11.34
C SER A 365 -11.93 8.10 10.25
N ALA A 366 -11.31 8.63 9.19
CA ALA A 366 -10.80 7.83 8.07
C ALA A 366 -9.65 6.91 8.51
N HIS A 367 -8.77 7.38 9.40
CA HIS A 367 -7.73 6.54 9.99
C HIS A 367 -8.31 5.37 10.81
N HIS A 368 -9.23 5.65 11.73
CA HIS A 368 -9.89 4.60 12.52
C HIS A 368 -10.69 3.64 11.65
N HIS A 369 -11.36 4.16 10.62
CA HIS A 369 -12.11 3.35 9.68
C HIS A 369 -11.22 2.38 8.91
N PHE A 370 -10.15 2.89 8.28
CA PHE A 370 -9.17 2.03 7.60
C PHE A 370 -8.53 1.03 8.56
N ALA A 371 -8.06 1.50 9.73
CA ALA A 371 -7.46 0.62 10.72
C ALA A 371 -8.43 -0.48 11.13
N GLY A 372 -9.73 -0.16 11.31
CA GLY A 372 -10.79 -1.12 11.61
C GLY A 372 -10.85 -2.33 10.66
N HIS A 373 -10.38 -2.16 9.43
CA HIS A 373 -10.32 -3.23 8.43
C HIS A 373 -9.06 -4.09 8.54
N VAL A 374 -8.00 -3.62 9.20
CA VAL A 374 -6.78 -4.40 9.45
C VAL A 374 -7.04 -5.41 10.55
N SER A 375 -7.06 -6.69 10.17
CA SER A 375 -7.51 -7.79 11.02
C SER A 375 -6.46 -8.16 12.06
N VAL A 376 -5.22 -8.42 11.63
CA VAL A 376 -4.15 -8.95 12.49
C VAL A 376 -2.86 -8.16 12.41
N PHE A 377 -2.53 -7.54 11.29
CA PHE A 377 -1.24 -6.89 11.13
C PHE A 377 -1.00 -5.81 12.21
N ARG A 378 0.03 -6.03 13.05
CA ARG A 378 0.39 -5.14 14.19
C ARG A 378 -0.73 -4.84 15.19
N ARG A 379 -1.82 -5.62 15.20
CA ARG A 379 -2.85 -5.50 16.24
C ARG A 379 -2.34 -6.11 17.53
N ALA A 380 -2.61 -5.48 18.68
CA ALA A 380 -2.35 -6.11 19.97
C ALA A 380 -3.41 -7.17 20.29
N TRP A 381 -4.65 -6.90 19.86
CA TRP A 381 -5.82 -7.76 20.05
C TRP A 381 -6.58 -7.92 18.74
N VAL A 382 -6.90 -9.17 18.41
CA VAL A 382 -7.57 -9.57 17.17
C VAL A 382 -9.00 -9.96 17.49
N LYS A 383 -9.96 -9.45 16.71
CA LYS A 383 -11.33 -9.95 16.72
C LYS A 383 -11.37 -11.22 15.87
N VAL A 384 -11.52 -12.38 16.52
CA VAL A 384 -11.61 -13.67 15.85
C VAL A 384 -13.09 -14.12 15.84
N PRO A 385 -13.73 -14.22 14.66
CA PRO A 385 -15.08 -14.76 14.54
C PRO A 385 -15.19 -16.16 15.15
N LEU A 386 -16.34 -16.51 15.74
CA LEU A 386 -16.50 -17.80 16.45
C LEU A 386 -16.35 -19.01 15.52
N ASN A 387 -16.86 -18.95 14.29
CA ASN A 387 -16.67 -19.98 13.28
C ASN A 387 -15.18 -20.15 12.90
N HIS A 388 -14.47 -19.03 12.75
CA HIS A 388 -13.04 -19.01 12.45
C HIS A 388 -12.21 -19.58 13.59
N LEU A 389 -12.58 -19.25 14.83
CA LEU A 389 -12.01 -19.80 16.04
C LEU A 389 -12.18 -21.32 16.10
N GLN A 390 -13.39 -21.81 15.83
CA GLN A 390 -13.70 -23.23 15.85
C GLN A 390 -12.87 -23.99 14.80
N LYS A 391 -12.80 -23.45 13.58
CA LYS A 391 -11.97 -24.03 12.51
C LYS A 391 -10.48 -24.07 12.87
N ALA A 392 -9.96 -22.99 13.46
CA ALA A 392 -8.58 -22.95 13.95
C ALA A 392 -8.31 -23.97 15.07
N LYS A 393 -9.30 -24.28 15.93
CA LYS A 393 -9.20 -25.35 16.93
C LYS A 393 -9.17 -26.74 16.30
N GLU A 394 -10.04 -27.00 15.32
CA GLU A 394 -10.06 -28.27 14.56
C GLU A 394 -8.71 -28.55 13.88
N LEU A 395 -8.07 -27.50 13.36
CA LEU A 395 -6.74 -27.58 12.76
C LEU A 395 -5.60 -27.66 13.80
N GLY A 396 -5.90 -27.60 15.10
CA GLY A 396 -4.90 -27.65 16.17
C GLY A 396 -4.05 -26.38 16.34
N LEU A 397 -4.40 -25.27 15.66
CA LEU A 397 -3.59 -24.05 15.57
C LEU A 397 -3.50 -23.24 16.88
N PHE A 398 -4.17 -23.68 17.94
CA PHE A 398 -4.13 -23.06 19.27
C PHE A 398 -3.25 -23.82 20.27
N ASN A 399 -2.67 -24.94 19.86
CA ASN A 399 -1.90 -25.77 20.75
C ASN A 399 -0.40 -25.61 20.48
N TRP A 400 0.31 -24.88 21.33
CA TRP A 400 1.77 -24.72 21.22
C TRP A 400 2.56 -26.03 21.41
N HIS A 401 1.94 -27.09 21.92
CA HIS A 401 2.55 -28.43 21.99
C HIS A 401 2.18 -29.30 20.79
N ALA A 402 1.20 -28.90 19.99
CA ALA A 402 0.94 -29.55 18.72
C ALA A 402 2.00 -29.11 17.71
N THR A 403 2.56 -30.05 16.95
CA THR A 403 3.50 -29.75 15.88
C THR A 403 2.72 -29.59 14.58
N LEU A 404 2.91 -28.46 13.89
CA LEU A 404 2.37 -28.21 12.56
C LEU A 404 3.00 -29.16 11.54
N GLU A 405 2.17 -29.74 10.69
CA GLU A 405 2.58 -30.60 9.59
C GLU A 405 2.42 -29.89 8.25
N ASP A 406 2.95 -30.50 7.18
CA ASP A 406 2.86 -29.96 5.82
C ASP A 406 1.41 -29.87 5.31
N THR A 407 0.48 -30.59 5.96
CA THR A 407 -0.95 -30.50 5.72
C THR A 407 -1.57 -29.19 6.23
N GLY A 408 -0.87 -28.43 7.07
CA GLY A 408 -1.39 -27.26 7.78
C GLY A 408 -2.23 -27.60 9.02
N GLN A 409 -2.32 -28.88 9.38
CA GLN A 409 -2.88 -29.33 10.66
C GLN A 409 -1.77 -29.43 11.70
N ALA A 410 -2.12 -29.28 12.97
CA ALA A 410 -1.20 -29.47 14.08
C ALA A 410 -1.69 -30.60 14.99
N HIS A 411 -0.80 -31.56 15.29
CA HIS A 411 -1.10 -32.70 16.13
C HIS A 411 -0.14 -32.79 17.32
N VAL A 412 -0.63 -33.26 18.46
CA VAL A 412 0.21 -33.58 19.63
C VAL A 412 0.78 -34.97 19.43
N ARG A 413 2.11 -35.12 19.51
CA ARG A 413 2.74 -36.44 19.38
C ARG A 413 2.40 -37.32 20.59
N LYS A 414 2.24 -38.62 20.34
CA LYS A 414 1.97 -39.63 21.38
C LYS A 414 3.09 -39.59 22.42
N GLY A 415 2.77 -39.27 23.67
CA GLY A 415 3.73 -39.06 24.78
C GLY A 415 3.84 -37.62 25.28
N GLU A 416 3.58 -36.61 24.44
CA GLU A 416 3.53 -35.19 24.86
C GLU A 416 2.13 -34.77 25.36
N SER A 417 1.11 -35.60 25.13
CA SER A 417 -0.30 -35.32 25.49
C SER A 417 -0.57 -35.29 27.00
N LEU A 418 0.09 -36.17 27.76
CA LEU A 418 -0.08 -36.27 29.22
C LEU A 418 0.45 -35.03 29.94
N GLY A 419 1.64 -34.54 29.56
CA GLY A 419 2.19 -33.29 30.09
C GLY A 419 1.39 -32.06 29.68
N TYR A 420 0.83 -32.07 28.47
CA TYR A 420 -0.01 -30.99 27.95
C TYR A 420 -1.35 -30.86 28.69
N GLN A 421 -2.09 -31.96 28.86
CA GLN A 421 -3.37 -31.95 29.59
C GLN A 421 -3.17 -31.55 31.06
N ALA A 422 -2.12 -32.07 31.70
CA ALA A 422 -1.76 -31.69 33.06
C ALA A 422 -1.40 -30.19 33.17
N HIS A 423 -0.63 -29.63 32.23
CA HIS A 423 -0.27 -28.19 32.25
C HIS A 423 -1.48 -27.28 31.96
N GLN A 424 -2.36 -27.67 31.02
CA GLN A 424 -3.62 -26.96 30.71
C GLN A 424 -4.52 -26.88 31.94
N GLN A 425 -4.78 -28.02 32.57
CA GLN A 425 -5.62 -28.11 33.76
C GLN A 425 -5.03 -27.35 34.95
N LYS A 426 -3.70 -27.40 35.15
CA LYS A 426 -3.04 -26.84 36.34
C LYS A 426 -2.95 -25.32 36.37
N ARG A 427 -3.03 -24.63 35.22
CA ARG A 427 -2.84 -23.17 35.17
C ARG A 427 -4.06 -22.36 34.72
N ASN A 428 -5.18 -22.99 34.35
CA ASN A 428 -6.31 -22.30 33.71
C ASN A 428 -5.87 -21.35 32.59
N LEU A 429 -4.72 -21.64 31.95
CA LEU A 429 -4.14 -20.75 30.95
C LEU A 429 -4.94 -20.96 29.68
N PRO A 430 -5.70 -19.97 29.21
CA PRO A 430 -6.35 -20.12 27.94
C PRO A 430 -5.24 -20.26 26.88
N HIS A 431 -5.46 -21.16 25.91
CA HIS A 431 -4.58 -21.38 24.74
C HIS A 431 -4.15 -20.06 24.04
N TYR A 432 -4.89 -19.00 24.32
CA TYR A 432 -4.72 -17.64 23.90
C TYR A 432 -5.22 -16.71 25.02
N GLN A 433 -4.67 -15.51 25.19
CA GLN A 433 -5.25 -14.58 26.17
C GLN A 433 -6.55 -13.98 25.61
N ARG A 434 -7.65 -14.10 26.36
CA ARG A 434 -8.94 -13.45 26.09
C ARG A 434 -9.03 -12.13 26.85
N LYS A 435 -9.58 -11.08 26.23
CA LYS A 435 -9.91 -9.83 26.93
C LYS A 435 -11.34 -9.92 27.47
N GLY A 436 -11.51 -9.79 28.79
CA GLY A 436 -12.81 -9.83 29.48
C GLY A 436 -13.08 -11.17 30.18
N THR A 437 -13.65 -11.10 31.39
CA THR A 437 -13.95 -12.25 32.27
C THR A 437 -15.39 -12.76 32.15
N GLY A 438 -16.24 -12.12 31.34
CA GLY A 438 -17.63 -12.53 31.14
C GLY A 438 -17.79 -13.78 30.27
N GLY A 439 -18.81 -14.59 30.58
CA GLY A 439 -19.31 -15.64 29.68
C GLY A 439 -19.61 -15.07 28.29
N LEU A 440 -19.58 -15.92 27.26
CA LEU A 440 -20.05 -15.52 25.93
C LEU A 440 -21.54 -15.18 26.05
N THR A 441 -21.95 -13.98 25.63
CA THR A 441 -23.37 -13.69 25.46
C THR A 441 -23.88 -14.34 24.18
N GLU A 442 -25.16 -14.68 24.09
CA GLU A 442 -25.75 -15.26 22.87
C GLU A 442 -25.56 -14.36 21.62
N THR A 443 -25.41 -13.05 21.84
CA THR A 443 -25.19 -12.06 20.79
C THR A 443 -23.72 -11.90 20.36
N GLN A 444 -22.77 -12.57 21.04
CA GLN A 444 -21.35 -12.40 20.79
C GLN A 444 -20.90 -13.19 19.55
N THR A 445 -20.66 -12.52 18.43
CA THR A 445 -20.23 -13.16 17.16
C THR A 445 -18.71 -13.37 17.04
N TYR A 446 -17.91 -12.79 17.94
CA TYR A 446 -16.46 -12.86 17.93
C TYR A 446 -15.85 -12.87 19.33
N ILE A 447 -14.62 -13.35 19.46
CA ILE A 447 -13.80 -13.18 20.68
C ILE A 447 -12.58 -12.31 20.42
N LEU A 448 -12.07 -11.67 21.48
CA LEU A 448 -10.81 -10.94 21.43
C LEU A 448 -9.66 -11.87 21.83
N VAL A 449 -8.73 -12.06 20.92
CA VAL A 449 -7.55 -12.89 21.10
C VAL A 449 -6.30 -12.02 21.07
N ARG A 450 -5.39 -12.21 22.05
CA ARG A 450 -4.11 -11.50 22.03
C ARG A 450 -3.24 -11.98 20.87
N ASN A 451 -2.75 -11.03 20.09
CA ASN A 451 -1.97 -11.30 18.89
C ASN A 451 -0.51 -11.62 19.20
N ARG A 452 0.13 -12.35 18.29
CA ARG A 452 1.56 -12.68 18.36
C ARG A 452 2.31 -12.10 17.16
N GLU A 453 3.53 -11.68 17.40
CA GLU A 453 4.52 -11.30 16.40
C GLU A 453 5.48 -12.47 16.16
N LEU A 454 5.70 -12.76 14.88
CA LEU A 454 6.58 -13.81 14.40
C LEU A 454 7.71 -13.19 13.58
N THR A 455 8.93 -13.64 13.84
CA THR A 455 10.09 -13.33 12.98
C THR A 455 10.17 -14.39 11.89
N VAL A 456 9.92 -14.00 10.63
CA VAL A 456 10.01 -14.89 9.46
C VAL A 456 11.32 -14.61 8.73
N ARG A 457 12.06 -15.66 8.36
CA ARG A 457 13.33 -15.57 7.62
C ARG A 457 13.11 -15.81 6.12
N ASN A 458 13.80 -15.07 5.26
CA ASN A 458 13.67 -15.27 3.80
C ASN A 458 14.57 -16.41 3.28
N ALA A 459 15.63 -16.77 4.00
CA ALA A 459 16.53 -17.86 3.63
C ALA A 459 17.05 -18.59 4.89
N ARG A 460 17.43 -19.86 4.73
CA ARG A 460 17.95 -20.73 5.81
C ARG A 460 19.16 -20.15 6.54
N LYS A 461 20.02 -19.42 5.81
CA LYS A 461 21.18 -18.68 6.34
C LYS A 461 21.00 -17.15 6.29
N GLY A 462 19.75 -16.68 6.18
CA GLY A 462 19.45 -15.32 5.73
C GLY A 462 19.65 -14.20 6.76
N LEU A 463 20.18 -13.06 6.29
CA LEU A 463 20.30 -11.78 6.99
C LEU A 463 18.97 -11.00 7.06
N VAL A 464 18.04 -11.26 6.13
CA VAL A 464 16.79 -10.50 5.99
C VAL A 464 15.64 -11.22 6.69
N THR A 465 15.15 -10.59 7.74
CA THR A 465 13.96 -11.03 8.48
C THR A 465 12.81 -10.07 8.25
N ALA A 466 11.59 -10.57 8.35
CA ALA A 466 10.39 -9.76 8.35
C ALA A 466 9.51 -10.14 9.53
N LYS A 467 8.74 -9.17 10.03
CA LYS A 467 7.72 -9.40 11.05
C LYS A 467 6.40 -9.75 10.38
N SER A 468 5.78 -10.83 10.83
CA SER A 468 4.41 -11.22 10.52
C SER A 468 3.63 -11.42 11.81
N TYR A 469 2.30 -11.53 11.73
CA TYR A 469 1.43 -11.52 12.91
C TYR A 469 0.34 -12.57 12.79
N THR A 470 0.06 -13.28 13.88
CA THR A 470 -1.10 -14.16 13.96
C THR A 470 -1.51 -14.37 15.42
N PRO A 471 -2.82 -14.44 15.73
CA PRO A 471 -3.31 -14.84 17.04
C PRO A 471 -3.17 -16.35 17.29
N PHE A 472 -2.96 -17.13 16.23
CA PHE A 472 -2.85 -18.59 16.28
C PHE A 472 -1.38 -19.01 16.33
N SER A 473 -1.09 -20.09 17.06
CA SER A 473 0.27 -20.58 17.22
C SER A 473 0.27 -22.03 17.67
N ALA A 474 0.86 -22.89 16.85
CA ALA A 474 1.29 -24.23 17.18
C ALA A 474 2.83 -24.32 17.04
N ARG A 475 3.45 -25.39 17.56
CA ARG A 475 4.89 -25.62 17.40
C ARG A 475 5.19 -25.78 15.91
N PHE A 476 6.24 -25.11 15.46
CA PHE A 476 6.66 -25.21 14.07
C PHE A 476 7.27 -26.58 13.81
N ASN A 477 7.07 -27.13 12.61
CA ASN A 477 7.76 -28.33 12.21
C ASN A 477 9.27 -28.07 12.31
N PRO A 478 10.07 -28.89 13.02
CA PRO A 478 11.50 -28.69 13.15
C PRO A 478 12.25 -28.77 11.81
N LEU A 479 11.63 -29.34 10.78
CA LEU A 479 12.18 -29.36 9.42
C LEU A 479 12.01 -28.01 8.69
N TRP A 480 11.14 -27.14 9.18
CA TRP A 480 10.95 -25.81 8.60
C TRP A 480 11.96 -24.84 9.20
N TRP A 481 12.72 -24.15 8.35
CA TRP A 481 13.73 -23.16 8.77
C TRP A 481 13.20 -21.73 8.83
N GLY A 482 11.92 -21.51 8.54
CA GLY A 482 11.31 -20.19 8.40
C GLY A 482 11.35 -19.33 9.66
N SER A 483 11.61 -19.92 10.83
CA SER A 483 11.83 -19.23 12.11
C SER A 483 12.44 -20.17 13.15
N ASP A 484 13.37 -19.67 13.97
CA ASP A 484 13.91 -20.38 15.14
C ASP A 484 13.35 -19.80 16.46
N GLU A 485 12.54 -18.73 16.38
CA GLU A 485 12.08 -17.98 17.54
C GLU A 485 10.63 -18.31 17.85
N ALA A 486 10.35 -18.52 19.14
CA ALA A 486 8.97 -18.59 19.61
C ALA A 486 8.26 -17.24 19.36
N PRO A 487 7.00 -17.23 18.88
CA PRO A 487 6.24 -16.01 18.71
C PRO A 487 6.12 -15.24 20.02
N SER A 488 6.32 -13.92 19.96
CA SER A 488 6.17 -13.04 21.12
C SER A 488 4.84 -12.30 21.06
N PHE A 489 4.26 -11.90 22.19
CA PHE A 489 3.03 -11.11 22.14
C PHE A 489 3.29 -9.71 21.59
N VAL A 490 2.38 -9.22 20.74
CA VAL A 490 2.43 -7.85 20.25
C VAL A 490 2.30 -6.88 21.43
N LYS A 491 3.28 -5.96 21.56
CA LYS A 491 3.39 -5.04 22.70
C LYS A 491 2.61 -3.74 22.52
N LYS A 492 2.43 -3.29 21.27
CA LYS A 492 1.77 -2.02 20.92
C LYS A 492 0.74 -2.27 19.83
N ASP A 493 -0.44 -1.68 19.95
CA ASP A 493 -1.45 -1.80 18.91
C ASP A 493 -1.14 -0.90 17.72
N LEU A 494 -1.62 -1.29 16.54
CA LEU A 494 -1.64 -0.50 15.32
C LEU A 494 -2.10 0.95 15.54
N LEU A 495 -3.14 1.17 16.35
CA LEU A 495 -3.67 2.50 16.64
C LEU A 495 -2.74 3.36 17.50
N GLU A 496 -1.80 2.73 18.21
CA GLU A 496 -0.78 3.41 19.00
C GLU A 496 0.46 3.76 18.16
N HIS A 497 0.56 3.22 16.94
CA HIS A 497 1.62 3.54 16.01
C HIS A 497 1.34 4.87 15.30
N HIS A 498 1.80 5.95 15.92
CA HIS A 498 1.58 7.31 15.43
C HIS A 498 2.52 7.75 14.29
N ASN A 499 3.52 6.91 13.98
CA ASN A 499 4.62 7.20 13.05
C ASN A 499 4.85 6.11 11.97
N LEU A 500 3.94 5.12 11.84
CA LEU A 500 4.08 4.07 10.83
C LEU A 500 3.25 4.43 9.60
N THR A 501 3.95 4.79 8.54
CA THR A 501 3.43 5.24 7.24
C THR A 501 2.83 4.16 6.36
N THR A 502 3.04 2.88 6.70
CA THR A 502 2.54 1.72 5.95
C THR A 502 1.19 1.22 6.48
N VAL A 503 0.32 2.13 6.92
CA VAL A 503 -0.99 1.76 7.48
C VAL A 503 -2.02 2.77 7.01
N GLY A 504 -2.40 2.59 5.74
CA GLY A 504 -3.58 3.18 5.16
C GLY A 504 -3.44 4.59 4.62
N PRO A 505 -4.46 5.04 3.85
CA PRO A 505 -4.43 6.29 3.09
C PRO A 505 -4.46 7.53 3.99
N TYR A 506 -4.71 7.33 5.29
CA TYR A 506 -5.19 8.35 6.21
C TYR A 506 -4.37 8.47 7.49
N SER A 507 -3.17 7.89 7.54
CA SER A 507 -2.20 8.18 8.61
C SER A 507 -1.56 9.57 8.42
N PHE A 508 -2.39 10.60 8.16
CA PHE A 508 -2.02 12.01 8.00
C PHE A 508 -1.20 12.56 9.19
N ARG A 509 -1.27 11.95 10.37
CA ARG A 509 -0.41 12.36 11.48
C ARG A 509 1.07 12.04 11.22
N VAL A 510 1.36 10.88 10.60
CA VAL A 510 2.72 10.46 10.23
C VAL A 510 3.22 11.31 9.06
N PHE A 511 2.38 11.46 8.03
CA PHE A 511 2.74 12.17 6.81
C PHE A 511 3.02 13.64 7.10
N VAL A 512 2.22 14.25 7.96
CA VAL A 512 2.32 15.68 8.18
C VAL A 512 3.23 16.03 9.39
N SER A 513 3.51 15.07 10.28
CA SER A 513 4.54 15.18 11.32
C SER A 513 5.86 14.47 10.95
N ALA A 514 6.24 14.37 9.67
CA ALA A 514 7.50 13.73 9.26
C ALA A 514 8.74 14.31 9.99
N ASN A 515 8.69 15.59 10.38
CA ASN A 515 9.66 16.22 11.29
C ASN A 515 9.79 15.52 12.64
N TRP A 516 8.67 15.04 13.20
CA TRP A 516 8.62 14.28 14.44
C TRP A 516 9.07 12.84 14.21
N THR A 517 8.62 12.17 13.13
CA THR A 517 8.98 10.77 12.85
C THR A 517 10.48 10.59 12.71
N MET A 518 11.17 11.44 11.94
CA MET A 518 12.63 11.36 11.81
C MET A 518 13.39 11.74 13.09
N SER A 519 12.91 12.73 13.85
CA SER A 519 13.55 13.09 15.13
C SER A 519 13.33 12.04 16.24
N THR A 520 12.21 11.32 16.23
CA THR A 520 11.92 10.25 17.23
C THR A 520 12.42 8.86 16.85
N VAL A 521 12.72 8.59 15.57
CA VAL A 521 13.49 7.40 15.21
C VAL A 521 14.93 7.51 15.74
N LYS A 522 15.46 8.73 15.90
CA LYS A 522 16.79 8.98 16.48
C LYS A 522 16.78 9.26 17.99
N ALA A 523 15.69 9.75 18.57
CA ALA A 523 15.61 10.10 20.00
C ALA A 523 14.36 9.52 20.70
N LYS A 524 14.51 9.08 21.96
CA LYS A 524 13.35 8.67 22.80
C LYS A 524 12.32 9.80 22.87
N ALA A 525 11.04 9.46 22.64
CA ALA A 525 9.94 10.42 22.74
C ALA A 525 9.87 11.05 24.14
N THR A 526 9.81 12.38 24.22
CA THR A 526 9.69 13.10 25.50
C THR A 526 8.27 12.97 26.08
N THR A 527 8.16 12.96 27.40
CA THR A 527 6.88 12.89 28.13
C THR A 527 5.92 14.02 27.73
N LYS A 528 6.44 15.23 27.48
CA LYS A 528 5.68 16.39 26.98
C LYS A 528 5.14 16.15 25.56
N GLY A 529 5.95 15.52 24.71
CA GLY A 529 5.55 15.15 23.35
C GLY A 529 4.41 14.12 23.33
N LEU A 530 4.50 13.09 24.19
CA LEU A 530 3.44 12.09 24.37
C LEU A 530 2.13 12.72 24.89
N LYS A 531 2.20 13.64 25.87
CA LYS A 531 1.02 14.35 26.41
C LYS A 531 0.35 15.26 25.37
N THR A 532 1.14 16.01 24.60
CA THR A 532 0.63 16.86 23.50
C THR A 532 -0.05 16.00 22.46
N ASN A 533 0.54 14.84 22.15
CA ASN A 533 -0.04 13.90 21.22
C ASN A 533 -1.38 13.31 21.69
N LYS A 534 -1.53 13.03 22.99
CA LYS A 534 -2.79 12.54 23.58
C LYS A 534 -3.90 13.59 23.55
N LYS A 535 -3.59 14.86 23.85
CA LYS A 535 -4.58 15.97 23.88
C LYS A 535 -5.10 16.33 22.47
N ALA A 536 -4.26 16.23 21.45
CA ALA A 536 -4.68 16.42 20.05
C ALA A 536 -5.59 15.27 19.53
N LEU A 537 -5.48 14.07 20.13
CA LEU A 537 -6.28 12.90 19.76
C LEU A 537 -7.68 12.90 20.39
N THR A 538 -7.79 13.33 21.64
CA THR A 538 -9.05 13.25 22.42
C THR A 538 -9.81 14.58 22.46
N GLY A 539 -9.20 15.68 22.03
CA GLY A 539 -9.86 16.97 21.98
C GLY A 539 -10.97 16.97 20.94
N ARG A 540 -12.24 16.90 21.37
CA ARG A 540 -13.37 17.39 20.57
C ARG A 540 -13.10 18.86 20.23
N ARG A 541 -12.49 19.15 19.09
CA ARG A 541 -12.55 20.50 18.54
C ARG A 541 -13.96 20.67 18.00
N ARG A 542 -14.81 21.40 18.75
CA ARG A 542 -15.99 22.03 18.16
C ARG A 542 -15.47 22.83 16.97
N VAL A 543 -15.89 22.46 15.77
CA VAL A 543 -15.74 23.32 14.59
C VAL A 543 -16.73 24.47 14.80
N THR A 544 -16.35 25.47 15.59
CA THR A 544 -17.05 26.75 15.62
C THR A 544 -16.66 27.47 14.34
N GLY A 545 -17.48 27.30 13.30
CA GLY A 545 -17.23 27.91 11.99
C GLY A 545 -17.70 27.06 10.81
N PHE A 546 -18.82 26.34 10.92
CA PHE A 546 -19.62 26.08 9.73
C PHE A 546 -20.49 27.31 9.53
N ILE A 547 -20.13 28.15 8.57
CA ILE A 547 -21.10 29.07 7.96
C ILE A 547 -22.14 28.15 7.32
N ARG A 548 -23.31 28.05 7.96
CA ARG A 548 -24.47 27.39 7.33
C ARG A 548 -24.80 28.21 6.08
N PRO A 549 -25.00 27.58 4.91
CA PRO A 549 -25.71 28.25 3.83
C PRO A 549 -27.07 28.67 4.38
N ARG A 550 -27.42 29.96 4.25
CA ARG A 550 -28.78 30.45 4.52
C ARG A 550 -29.73 29.69 3.59
N THR A 551 -30.34 28.63 4.09
CA THR A 551 -31.52 28.03 3.49
C THR A 551 -32.67 29.01 3.65
N LEU A 552 -33.16 29.47 2.51
CA LEU A 552 -34.48 30.03 2.20
C LEU A 552 -35.51 29.75 3.31
N GLU A 553 -35.99 30.83 3.93
CA GLU A 553 -37.22 30.84 4.71
C GLU A 553 -38.39 30.57 3.76
N ILE A 554 -38.98 29.38 3.89
CA ILE A 554 -40.35 29.14 3.44
C ILE A 554 -41.24 29.62 4.59
N LEU A 555 -41.79 30.83 4.44
CA LEU A 555 -42.89 31.32 5.26
C LEU A 555 -44.10 30.40 5.04
N LYS A 556 -44.46 29.65 6.09
CA LYS A 556 -45.74 28.95 6.18
C LYS A 556 -46.83 29.97 6.50
N ARG A 557 -47.89 29.91 5.70
CA ARG A 557 -49.21 30.49 5.94
C ARG A 557 -49.73 30.14 7.34
N THR A 558 -50.26 31.15 8.02
CA THR A 558 -51.52 31.10 8.76
C THR A 558 -52.54 31.90 7.96
#